data_AF-A0A383AJV8-F1
#
_entry.id   AF-A0A383AJV8-F1
#
_cell.length_a   1.000
_cell.length_b   1.000
_cell.length_c   1.000
_cell.angle_alpha   90.00
_cell.angle_beta   90.00
_cell.angle_gamma   90.00
#
_symmetry.space_group_name_H-M   'P 1'
#
loop_
_entity.id
_entity.type
_entity.pdbx_description
1 polymer ?
#
loop_
_entity_poly.entity_id
_entity_poly.type
_entity_poly.pdbx_seq_one_letter_code
_entity_poly.pdbx_strand_id
1 'polypeptide(L)' 'MRRPMSPAGSNNLNENRLVSGSNQEDDHSLDNSLRPRSLDSYVGQDSIKRNLGIAITAAKQRGEPLDHILLYG' A
#
# COMPACT_ATOMS: atom_id res chain seq x y z
N MET A 1 31.59 22.34 43.93
CA MET A 1 30.28 22.36 43.23
C MET A 1 29.81 20.93 43.02
N ARG A 2 28.88 20.43 43.85
CA ARG A 2 28.25 19.09 43.72
C ARG A 2 26.99 19.23 42.87
N ARG A 3 26.92 18.56 41.71
CA ARG A 3 25.67 18.37 40.96
C ARG A 3 25.05 17.04 41.42
N PRO A 4 23.76 16.98 41.80
CA PRO A 4 23.14 15.75 42.29
C PRO A 4 22.87 14.76 41.14
N MET A 5 22.97 13.46 41.44
CA MET A 5 22.41 12.39 40.61
C MET A 5 20.89 12.53 40.57
N SER A 6 20.29 12.57 39.38
CA SER A 6 18.88 12.25 39.18
C SER A 6 18.71 10.73 39.10
N PRO A 7 17.65 10.15 39.68
CA PRO A 7 17.47 8.71 39.72
C PRO A 7 17.10 8.19 38.33
N ALA A 8 17.56 6.98 38.04
CA ALA A 8 17.13 6.20 36.89
C ALA A 8 15.59 6.06 36.92
N GLY A 9 14.91 6.83 36.06
CA GLY A 9 13.54 6.59 35.68
C GLY A 9 13.52 5.56 34.58
N SER A 10 13.11 4.34 34.92
CA SER A 10 12.86 3.24 33.98
C SER A 10 12.01 3.72 32.80
N ASN A 11 12.61 3.79 31.62
CA ASN A 11 11.91 4.17 30.41
C ASN A 11 11.12 2.96 29.91
N ASN A 12 9.90 2.78 30.41
CA ASN A 12 8.92 1.86 29.84
C ASN A 12 8.46 2.42 28.48
N LEU A 13 9.24 2.16 27.42
CA LEU A 13 8.97 2.64 26.06
C LEU A 13 8.15 1.67 25.20
N ASN A 14 7.57 0.59 25.74
CA ASN A 14 6.91 -0.42 24.92
C ASN A 14 5.68 -1.07 25.58
N GLU A 15 4.76 -0.29 26.14
CA GLU A 15 3.53 -0.87 26.70
C GLU A 15 2.26 -0.67 25.87
N ASN A 16 2.29 -0.09 24.67
CA ASN A 16 1.05 -0.08 23.86
C ASN A 16 1.21 0.11 22.34
N ARG A 17 2.11 -0.61 21.69
CA ARG A 17 2.03 -0.74 20.22
C ARG A 17 0.96 -1.78 19.88
N LEU A 18 -0.28 -1.31 19.72
CA LEU A 18 -1.45 -2.13 19.37
C LEU A 18 -1.40 -2.74 17.95
N VAL A 19 -0.41 -2.39 17.14
CA VAL A 19 -0.29 -2.86 15.75
C VAL A 19 1.10 -3.46 15.49
N SER A 20 1.13 -4.74 15.14
CA SER A 20 2.34 -5.39 14.64
C SER A 20 2.51 -5.09 13.15
N GLY A 21 3.75 -4.88 12.69
CA GLY A 21 4.07 -4.75 11.26
C GLY A 21 4.36 -6.09 10.57
N SER A 22 4.20 -7.20 11.30
CA SER A 22 4.35 -8.55 10.77
C SER A 22 3.06 -8.96 10.04
N ASN A 23 3.16 -9.41 8.79
CA ASN A 23 2.03 -9.99 8.08
C ASN A 23 1.44 -11.16 8.88
N GLN A 24 0.15 -11.08 9.19
CA GLN A 24 -0.61 -12.20 9.71
C GLN A 24 -1.20 -13.02 8.56
N GLU A 25 -1.46 -14.31 8.77
CA GLU A 25 -2.04 -15.16 7.72
C GLU A 25 -3.39 -14.63 7.23
N ASP A 26 -4.18 -14.05 8.14
CA ASP A 26 -5.46 -13.43 7.83
C ASP A 26 -5.33 -12.15 6.98
N ASP A 27 -4.23 -11.39 7.10
CA ASP A 27 -3.99 -10.18 6.30
C ASP A 27 -3.92 -10.51 4.80
N HIS A 28 -3.32 -11.66 4.45
CA HIS A 28 -3.26 -12.10 3.05
C HIS A 28 -4.64 -12.41 2.47
N SER A 29 -5.50 -13.03 3.27
CA SER A 29 -6.86 -13.38 2.83
C SER A 29 -7.73 -12.12 2.64
N LEU A 30 -7.60 -11.15 3.55
CA LEU A 30 -8.30 -9.88 3.52
C LEU A 30 -7.81 -8.99 2.36
N ASP A 31 -6.49 -8.85 2.18
CA ASP A 31 -5.91 -8.05 1.11
C ASP A 31 -6.31 -8.58 -0.28
N ASN A 32 -6.35 -9.90 -0.45
CA ASN A 32 -6.81 -10.52 -1.70
C ASN A 32 -8.31 -10.31 -1.97
N SER A 33 -9.12 -10.12 -0.94
CA SER A 33 -10.55 -9.79 -1.08
C SER A 33 -10.79 -8.32 -1.40
N LEU A 34 -9.91 -7.43 -0.94
CA LEU A 34 -10.04 -5.99 -1.13
C LEU A 34 -9.37 -5.50 -2.42
N ARG A 35 -8.37 -6.22 -2.94
CA ARG A 35 -7.73 -5.91 -4.22
C ARG A 35 -8.64 -6.30 -5.40
N PRO A 36 -9.04 -5.33 -6.23
CA PRO A 36 -9.81 -5.62 -7.44
C PRO A 36 -9.02 -6.53 -8.37
N ARG A 37 -9.66 -7.59 -8.88
CA ARG A 37 -9.03 -8.55 -9.81
C ARG A 37 -9.00 -8.05 -11.26
N SER A 38 -9.85 -7.08 -11.58
CA SER A 38 -9.95 -6.48 -12.90
C SER A 38 -9.96 -4.97 -12.78
N LEU A 39 -9.51 -4.29 -13.83
CA LEU A 39 -9.57 -2.83 -13.88
C LEU A 39 -11.02 -2.31 -13.73
N ASP A 40 -12.00 -3.06 -14.24
CA ASP A 40 -13.43 -2.72 -14.14
C ASP A 40 -14.00 -2.81 -12.72
N SER A 41 -13.43 -3.69 -11.88
CA SER A 41 -13.85 -3.81 -10.47
C SER A 41 -13.22 -2.74 -9.57
N TYR A 42 -12.34 -1.90 -10.10
CA TYR A 42 -11.79 -0.76 -9.37
C TYR A 42 -12.84 0.35 -9.24
N VAL A 43 -13.17 0.72 -8.01
CA VAL A 43 -14.18 1.74 -7.70
C VAL A 43 -13.58 3.14 -7.84
N GLY A 44 -14.24 4.00 -8.62
CA GLY A 44 -13.80 5.38 -8.88
C GLY A 44 -12.71 5.50 -9.96
N GLN A 45 -12.12 6.69 -10.06
CA GLN A 45 -11.07 7.04 -11.04
C GLN A 45 -11.44 6.71 -12.51
N ASP A 46 -12.67 6.96 -12.93
CA ASP A 46 -13.17 6.50 -14.23
C ASP A 46 -12.37 7.02 -15.43
N SER A 47 -11.82 8.23 -15.35
CA SER A 47 -10.97 8.78 -16.40
C SER A 47 -9.63 8.05 -16.52
N ILE A 48 -9.01 7.69 -15.40
CA ILE A 48 -7.74 6.94 -15.38
C ILE A 48 -7.99 5.51 -15.87
N LYS A 49 -9.05 4.84 -15.38
CA LYS A 49 -9.44 3.49 -15.83
C LYS A 49 -9.66 3.44 -17.34
N ARG A 50 -10.38 4.42 -17.90
CA ARG A 50 -10.61 4.50 -19.36
C ARG A 50 -9.30 4.64 -20.13
N ASN A 51 -8.44 5.58 -19.75
CA ASN A 51 -7.17 5.81 -20.44
C ASN A 51 -6.26 4.57 -20.37
N LEU A 52 -6.18 3.94 -19.20
CA LEU A 52 -5.41 2.72 -19.00
C LEU A 52 -5.99 1.55 -19.82
N GLY A 53 -7.32 1.43 -19.90
CA GLY A 53 -7.99 0.44 -20.74
C GLY A 53 -7.65 0.58 -22.22
N ILE A 54 -7.63 1.82 -22.74
CA ILE A 54 -7.22 2.11 -24.13
C ILE A 54 -5.75 1.70 -24.35
N ALA A 55 -4.86 2.08 -23.43
CA ALA A 55 -3.44 1.79 -23.53
C ALA A 55 -3.16 0.27 -23.51
N ILE A 56 -3.79 -0.46 -22.58
CA ILE A 56 -3.72 -1.92 -22.50
C ILE A 56 -4.24 -2.56 -23.78
N THR A 57 -5.37 -2.09 -24.31
CA THR A 57 -5.97 -2.63 -25.53
C THR A 57 -5.03 -2.42 -26.72
N ALA A 58 -4.43 -1.24 -26.85
CA ALA A 58 -3.49 -0.94 -27.92
C ALA A 58 -2.22 -1.81 -27.82
N ALA A 59 -1.66 -1.99 -26.62
CA ALA A 59 -0.50 -2.86 -26.40
C ALA A 59 -0.81 -4.32 -26.76
N LYS A 60 -1.99 -4.82 -26.32
CA LYS A 60 -2.48 -6.16 -26.69
C LYS A 60 -2.63 -6.33 -28.21
N GLN A 61 -3.12 -5.32 -28.91
CA GLN A 61 -3.28 -5.35 -30.37
C GLN A 61 -1.93 -5.38 -31.10
N ARG A 62 -0.90 -4.70 -30.58
CA ARG A 62 0.46 -4.77 -31.13
C ARG A 62 1.19 -6.07 -30.77
N GLY A 63 0.72 -6.79 -29.76
CA GLY A 63 1.44 -7.96 -29.23
C GLY A 63 2.71 -7.58 -28.47
N GLU A 64 2.78 -6.34 -28.00
CA GLU A 64 3.94 -5.76 -27.33
C GLU A 64 3.61 -5.52 -25.84
N PRO A 65 4.62 -5.50 -24.96
CA PRO A 65 4.43 -5.04 -23.59
C PRO A 65 3.86 -3.61 -23.57
N LEU A 66 3.04 -3.32 -22.56
CA LEU A 66 2.58 -1.96 -22.31
C LEU A 66 3.77 -1.09 -21.89
N ASP A 67 3.87 0.11 -22.46
CA ASP A 67 4.88 1.09 -22.07
C ASP A 67 4.72 1.52 -20.60
N HIS A 68 5.77 2.13 -20.06
CA HIS A 68 5.75 2.67 -18.70
C HIS A 68 4.73 3.82 -18.58
N ILE A 69 3.83 3.72 -17.60
CA ILE A 69 2.81 4.74 -17.33
C ILE A 69 3.08 5.35 -15.96
N LEU A 70 3.24 6.67 -15.92
CA LEU A 70 3.28 7.44 -14.67
C LEU A 70 1.87 7.89 -14.33
N LEU A 71 1.38 7.47 -13.15
CA LEU A 71 0.14 7.94 -12.58
C LEU A 71 0.48 8.93 -11.46
N TYR A 72 -0.13 10.11 -11.51
CA TYR A 72 -0.03 11.13 -10.46
C TYR A 72 -1.41 11.75 -10.25
N GLY A 73 -1.73 12.10 -9.01
CA GLY A 73 -3.04 12.61 -8.60
C GLY A 73 -3.11 12.79 -7.09
#